data_AF-A0A933DEU8-F1
#
_entry.id   AF-A0A933DEU8-F1
#
_cell.length_a   1.000
_cell.length_b   1.000
_cell.length_c   1.000
_cell.angle_alpha   90.00
_cell.angle_beta   90.00
_cell.angle_gamma   90.00
#
_symmetry.space_group_name_H-M   'P 1'
#
loop_
_entity.id
_entity.type
_entity.pdbx_description
1 polymer ?
#
loop_
_entity_poly.entity_id
_entity_poly.type
_entity_poly.pdbx_seq_one_letter_code
_entity_poly.pdbx_strand_id
1 'polypeptide(L)'
;MYNIKCNFLAPFLQYRKKLKLSEHVLSKNAHLSRSTLRHIESHQANVGIDSLGCLSEALHLDFYILASPPICESDFSTIGASFQIIHDGFLSWKIYFFNLVDEFRRTLDAKLLLLPPSRRLEFKLQALLASIVLTLSDEAKIDAPPWAKKRYFLREPWFVSETESLKATSILESPLYFRSNNIFVLGNFLERA
;
A
#
# COMPACT_ATOMS: atom_id res chain seq x y z
N MET A 1 18.38 -22.46 -11.37
CA MET A 1 18.40 -21.04 -11.81
C MET A 1 17.00 -20.49 -11.58
N TYR A 2 16.81 -19.69 -10.53
CA TYR A 2 15.49 -19.15 -10.18
C TYR A 2 15.13 -18.05 -11.19
N ASN A 3 14.01 -18.21 -11.89
CA ASN A 3 13.53 -17.24 -12.87
C ASN A 3 12.71 -16.19 -12.10
N ILE A 4 13.38 -15.16 -11.60
CA ILE A 4 12.74 -14.05 -10.88
C ILE A 4 12.01 -13.19 -11.91
N LYS A 5 10.69 -13.33 -12.00
CA LYS A 5 9.87 -12.39 -12.77
C LYS A 5 9.73 -11.09 -11.99
N CYS A 6 10.54 -10.09 -12.35
CA CYS A 6 10.41 -8.74 -11.82
C CYS A 6 9.22 -8.02 -12.45
N ASN A 7 8.06 -8.04 -11.78
CA ASN A 7 6.98 -7.10 -12.06
C ASN A 7 7.25 -5.83 -11.25
N PHE A 8 7.70 -4.76 -11.92
CA PHE A 8 7.87 -3.47 -11.27
C PHE A 8 6.71 -2.54 -11.63
N LEU A 9 6.14 -1.90 -10.61
CA LEU A 9 5.16 -0.83 -10.75
C LEU A 9 5.89 0.49 -10.50
N ALA A 10 6.59 1.00 -11.50
CA ALA A 10 7.36 2.23 -11.36
C ALA A 10 7.00 3.24 -12.46
N PRO A 11 6.49 4.43 -12.10
CA PRO A 11 6.04 5.43 -13.07
C PRO A 11 7.22 6.24 -13.68
N PHE A 12 8.32 5.58 -14.07
CA PHE A 12 9.54 6.26 -14.57
C PHE A 12 9.27 7.23 -15.72
N LEU A 13 8.42 6.83 -16.68
CA LEU A 13 7.98 7.70 -17.79
C LEU A 13 7.30 8.98 -17.29
N GLN A 14 6.46 8.87 -16.26
CA GLN A 14 5.71 10.00 -15.70
C GLN A 14 6.67 10.93 -14.96
N TYR A 15 7.62 10.39 -14.20
CA TYR A 15 8.66 11.17 -13.52
C TYR A 15 9.58 11.89 -14.49
N ARG A 16 10.06 11.22 -15.55
CA ARG A 16 10.88 11.85 -16.60
C ARG A 16 10.15 13.04 -17.23
N LYS A 17 8.87 12.85 -17.58
CA LYS A 17 8.03 13.93 -18.15
C LYS A 17 7.84 15.09 -17.17
N LYS A 18 7.62 14.81 -15.88
CA LYS A 18 7.49 15.82 -14.82
C LYS A 18 8.76 16.67 -14.68
N LEU A 19 9.93 16.05 -14.76
CA LEU A 19 11.24 16.71 -14.73
C LEU A 19 11.64 17.34 -16.07
N LYS A 20 10.80 17.23 -17.11
CA LYS A 20 11.07 17.73 -18.48
C LYS A 20 12.37 17.20 -19.08
N LEU A 21 12.78 15.99 -18.70
CA LEU A 21 14.00 15.36 -19.20
C LEU A 21 13.73 14.67 -20.54
N SER A 22 14.64 14.87 -21.50
CA SER A 22 14.63 14.09 -22.73
C SER A 22 15.10 12.67 -22.47
N GLU A 23 14.72 11.74 -23.34
CA GLU A 23 15.19 10.35 -23.28
C GLU A 23 16.74 10.29 -23.36
N HIS A 24 17.35 11.16 -24.16
CA HIS A 24 18.79 11.26 -24.29
C HIS A 24 19.47 11.73 -23.00
N VAL A 25 18.93 12.77 -22.35
CA VAL A 25 19.50 13.28 -21.09
C VAL A 25 19.36 12.24 -19.99
N LEU A 26 18.20 11.61 -19.83
CA LEU A 26 18.00 10.63 -18.77
C LEU A 26 18.85 9.37 -18.99
N SER A 27 18.92 8.86 -20.22
CA SER A 27 19.76 7.69 -20.54
C SER A 27 21.24 7.95 -20.23
N LYS A 28 21.74 9.16 -20.55
CA LYS A 28 23.11 9.55 -20.20
C LYS A 28 23.32 9.63 -18.69
N ASN A 29 22.39 10.22 -17.95
CA ASN A 29 22.48 10.35 -16.48
C ASN A 29 22.40 9.00 -15.78
N ALA A 30 21.58 8.08 -16.28
CA ALA A 30 21.41 6.74 -15.72
C ALA A 30 22.47 5.74 -16.20
N HIS A 31 23.41 6.14 -17.07
CA HIS A 31 24.35 5.22 -17.73
C HIS A 31 23.67 4.04 -18.44
N LEU A 32 22.47 4.27 -18.99
CA LEU A 32 21.68 3.27 -19.70
C LEU A 32 21.63 3.57 -21.19
N SER A 33 21.43 2.52 -21.99
CA SER A 33 21.09 2.73 -23.40
C SER A 33 19.66 3.28 -23.53
N ARG A 34 19.40 4.03 -24.60
CA ARG A 34 18.04 4.53 -24.91
C ARG A 34 17.03 3.39 -25.10
N SER A 35 17.45 2.26 -25.69
CA SER A 35 16.56 1.08 -25.82
C SER A 35 16.23 0.47 -24.46
N THR A 36 17.21 0.34 -23.56
CA THR A 36 16.98 -0.12 -22.19
C THR A 36 15.99 0.80 -21.47
N LEU A 37 16.17 2.12 -21.56
CA LEU A 37 15.24 3.09 -21.00
C LEU A 37 13.81 2.92 -21.54
N ARG A 38 13.65 2.72 -22.86
CA ARG A 38 12.32 2.45 -23.45
C ARG A 38 11.71 1.14 -22.97
N HIS A 39 12.50 0.08 -22.81
CA HIS A 39 12.02 -1.19 -22.28
C HIS A 39 11.53 -1.04 -20.83
N ILE A 40 12.24 -0.24 -20.03
CA ILE A 40 11.82 0.11 -18.68
C ILE A 40 10.51 0.93 -18.70
N GLU A 41 10.44 2.00 -19.49
CA GLU A 41 9.24 2.85 -19.57
C GLU A 41 8.01 2.11 -20.13
N SER A 42 8.22 1.10 -20.97
CA SER A 42 7.17 0.25 -21.56
C SER A 42 6.85 -1.02 -20.76
N HIS A 43 7.45 -1.21 -19.58
CA HIS A 43 7.19 -2.33 -18.67
C HIS A 43 7.42 -3.72 -19.31
N GLN A 44 8.47 -3.86 -20.13
CA GLN A 44 8.80 -5.15 -20.75
C GLN A 44 9.51 -6.11 -19.78
N ALA A 45 9.31 -7.41 -19.99
CA ALA A 45 9.58 -8.48 -19.00
C ALA A 45 11.07 -8.80 -18.72
N ASN A 46 12.03 -8.11 -19.35
CA ASN A 46 13.46 -8.45 -19.28
C ASN A 46 14.34 -7.25 -18.86
N VAL A 47 13.92 -6.54 -17.81
CA VAL A 47 14.72 -5.46 -17.24
C VAL A 47 15.52 -6.00 -16.05
N GLY A 48 16.83 -5.77 -16.05
CA GLY A 48 17.69 -6.10 -14.91
C GLY A 48 17.48 -5.15 -13.73
N ILE A 49 17.58 -5.69 -12.52
CA ILE A 49 17.47 -4.92 -11.27
C ILE A 49 18.48 -3.76 -11.24
N ASP A 50 19.72 -3.99 -11.71
CA ASP A 50 20.75 -2.96 -11.80
C ASP A 50 20.30 -1.78 -12.67
N SER A 51 19.61 -2.05 -13.78
CA SER A 51 19.08 -0.99 -14.65
C SER A 51 17.97 -0.19 -13.98
N LEU A 52 17.13 -0.83 -13.15
CA LEU A 52 16.12 -0.15 -12.34
C LEU A 52 16.76 0.71 -11.24
N GLY A 53 17.85 0.21 -10.63
CA GLY A 53 18.65 0.95 -9.64
C GLY A 53 19.25 2.21 -10.24
N CYS A 54 20.02 2.10 -11.32
CA CYS A 54 20.65 3.26 -11.98
C CYS A 54 19.63 4.31 -12.45
N LEU A 55 18.46 3.87 -12.94
CA LEU A 55 17.41 4.78 -13.34
C LEU A 55 16.78 5.52 -12.15
N SER A 56 16.59 4.82 -11.03
CA SER A 56 16.04 5.41 -9.81
C SER A 56 16.99 6.44 -9.21
N GLU A 57 18.29 6.13 -9.15
CA GLU A 57 19.34 7.07 -8.74
C GLU A 57 19.35 8.33 -9.62
N ALA A 58 19.29 8.17 -10.94
CA ALA A 58 19.28 9.28 -11.89
C ALA A 58 18.03 10.18 -11.79
N LEU A 59 16.94 9.66 -11.22
CA LEU A 59 15.70 10.40 -10.97
C LEU A 59 15.56 10.85 -9.51
N HIS A 60 16.56 10.59 -8.66
CA HIS A 60 16.51 10.82 -7.21
C HIS A 60 15.28 10.18 -6.56
N LEU A 61 14.98 8.94 -6.96
CA LEU A 61 13.91 8.13 -6.41
C LEU A 61 14.50 7.05 -5.51
N ASP A 62 13.86 6.83 -4.36
CA ASP A 62 14.16 5.68 -3.54
C ASP A 62 13.66 4.40 -4.25
N PHE A 63 14.54 3.41 -4.36
CA PHE A 63 14.24 2.13 -5.00
C PHE A 63 14.26 1.01 -3.96
N TYR A 64 13.13 0.32 -3.82
CA TYR A 64 12.97 -0.78 -2.88
C TYR A 64 12.63 -2.05 -3.65
N ILE A 65 13.36 -3.13 -3.36
CA ILE A 65 13.06 -4.46 -3.88
C ILE A 65 12.24 -5.20 -2.82
N LEU A 66 10.98 -5.46 -3.14
CA LEU A 66 10.12 -6.30 -2.33
C LEU A 66 10.08 -7.70 -2.95
N ALA A 67 10.66 -8.67 -2.26
CA ALA A 67 10.53 -10.07 -2.63
C ALA A 67 9.18 -10.58 -2.11
N SER A 68 8.20 -10.69 -3.01
CA SER A 68 6.90 -11.30 -2.72
C SER A 68 6.82 -12.71 -3.34
N PRO A 69 6.13 -13.67 -2.71
CA PRO A 69 5.80 -14.94 -3.33
C PRO A 69 5.10 -14.75 -4.70
N PRO A 70 5.29 -15.67 -5.67
CA PRO A 70 4.71 -15.57 -7.00
C PRO A 70 3.18 -15.66 -7.00
N ILE A 71 2.59 -16.16 -5.91
CA ILE A 71 1.15 -16.31 -5.71
C ILE A 71 0.74 -15.26 -4.69
N CYS A 72 -0.16 -14.36 -5.11
CA CYS A 72 -0.86 -13.43 -4.23
C CYS A 72 -2.27 -13.97 -4.06
N GLU A 73 -2.63 -14.35 -2.85
CA GLU A 73 -4.00 -14.74 -2.53
C GLU A 73 -4.86 -13.47 -2.48
N SER A 74 -5.56 -13.20 -3.58
CA SER A 74 -6.35 -11.97 -3.77
C SER A 74 -7.42 -11.76 -2.71
N ASP A 75 -7.83 -12.84 -2.05
CA ASP A 75 -8.83 -12.84 -0.99
C ASP A 75 -8.39 -12.02 0.22
N PHE A 76 -7.08 -11.96 0.48
CA PHE A 76 -6.50 -11.14 1.54
C PHE A 76 -6.14 -9.73 1.10
N SER A 77 -6.41 -9.33 -0.15
CA SER A 77 -6.19 -7.95 -0.56
C SER A 77 -7.26 -7.02 0.02
N THR A 78 -6.99 -5.71 0.03
CA THR A 78 -7.95 -4.67 0.41
C THR A 78 -9.28 -4.77 -0.34
N ILE A 79 -9.24 -5.09 -1.63
CA ILE A 79 -10.45 -5.29 -2.43
C ILE A 79 -11.12 -6.64 -2.11
N GLY A 80 -10.34 -7.70 -1.93
CA GLY A 80 -10.84 -9.02 -1.52
C GLY A 80 -11.57 -8.97 -0.18
N ALA A 81 -10.92 -8.44 0.85
CA ALA A 81 -11.49 -8.20 2.16
C ALA A 81 -12.77 -7.36 2.06
N SER A 82 -12.80 -6.32 1.21
CA SER A 82 -14.01 -5.51 1.03
C SER A 82 -15.18 -6.30 0.44
N PHE A 83 -14.94 -7.21 -0.51
CA PHE A 83 -15.99 -8.04 -1.09
C PHE A 83 -16.51 -9.08 -0.11
N GLN A 84 -15.62 -9.69 0.66
CA GLN A 84 -15.98 -10.65 1.70
C GLN A 84 -16.85 -9.99 2.78
N ILE A 85 -16.52 -8.77 3.21
CA ILE A 85 -17.35 -8.03 4.17
C ILE A 85 -18.71 -7.67 3.60
N ILE A 86 -18.78 -7.26 2.33
CA ILE A 86 -20.06 -6.97 1.68
C ILE A 86 -20.95 -8.22 1.61
N HIS A 87 -20.35 -9.39 1.38
CA HIS A 87 -21.05 -10.66 1.32
C HIS A 87 -21.52 -11.13 2.71
N ASP A 88 -20.65 -11.09 3.71
CA ASP A 88 -20.91 -11.65 5.05
C ASP A 88 -21.54 -10.65 6.04
N GLY A 89 -21.56 -9.37 5.66
CA GLY A 89 -22.12 -8.29 6.46
C GLY A 89 -21.10 -7.58 7.36
N PHE A 90 -21.51 -6.44 7.91
CA PHE A 90 -20.65 -5.49 8.62
C PHE A 90 -19.79 -6.13 9.72
N LEU A 91 -20.37 -6.99 10.57
CA LEU A 91 -19.69 -7.58 11.73
C LEU A 91 -18.49 -8.47 11.37
N SER A 92 -18.41 -8.93 10.12
CA SER A 92 -17.29 -9.75 9.63
C SER A 92 -15.99 -8.95 9.40
N TRP A 93 -16.04 -7.60 9.44
CA TRP A 93 -14.91 -6.73 9.13
C TRP A 93 -13.64 -7.09 9.89
N LYS A 94 -13.78 -7.47 11.16
CA LYS A 94 -12.66 -7.77 12.05
C LYS A 94 -11.83 -8.94 11.51
N ILE A 95 -12.50 -10.00 11.04
CA ILE A 95 -11.85 -11.19 10.50
C ILE A 95 -11.08 -10.81 9.24
N TYR A 96 -11.75 -10.15 8.30
CA TYR A 96 -11.18 -9.88 6.98
C TYR A 96 -10.06 -8.83 6.99
N PHE A 97 -10.19 -7.78 7.80
CA PHE A 97 -9.12 -6.80 7.95
C PHE A 97 -7.91 -7.38 8.67
N PHE A 98 -8.08 -8.23 9.69
CA PHE A 98 -6.94 -8.87 10.35
C PHE A 98 -6.28 -9.93 9.48
N ASN A 99 -7.02 -10.70 8.68
CA ASN A 99 -6.42 -11.61 7.71
C ASN A 99 -5.56 -10.86 6.68
N LEU A 100 -6.02 -9.71 6.19
CA LEU A 100 -5.21 -8.82 5.33
C LEU A 100 -3.93 -8.36 6.05
N VAL A 101 -4.04 -7.89 7.29
CA VAL A 101 -2.89 -7.42 8.08
C VAL A 101 -1.85 -8.53 8.25
N ASP A 102 -2.29 -9.72 8.62
CA ASP A 102 -1.40 -10.86 8.83
C ASP A 102 -0.76 -11.31 7.53
N GLU A 103 -1.54 -11.41 6.46
CA GLU A 103 -1.01 -11.81 5.16
C GLU A 103 -0.02 -10.79 4.62
N PHE A 104 -0.29 -9.49 4.79
CA PHE A 104 0.65 -8.44 4.43
C PHE A 104 1.93 -8.51 5.27
N ARG A 105 1.85 -8.69 6.58
CA ARG A 105 3.05 -8.81 7.44
C ARG A 105 3.85 -10.08 7.14
N ARG A 106 3.18 -11.16 6.73
CA ARG A 106 3.81 -12.43 6.34
C ARG A 106 4.54 -12.34 5.02
N THR A 107 3.98 -11.63 4.03
CA THR A 107 4.47 -11.63 2.65
C THR A 107 5.17 -10.34 2.22
N LEU A 108 4.89 -9.23 2.90
CA LEU A 108 5.22 -7.86 2.51
C LEU A 108 4.81 -7.51 1.06
N ASP A 109 3.78 -8.18 0.52
CA ASP A 109 3.32 -7.92 -0.85
C ASP A 109 2.46 -6.65 -0.91
N ALA A 110 3.05 -5.57 -1.41
CA ALA A 110 2.38 -4.29 -1.65
C ALA A 110 1.14 -4.41 -2.58
N LYS A 111 1.04 -5.46 -3.41
CA LYS A 111 -0.14 -5.70 -4.25
C LYS A 111 -1.41 -5.92 -3.43
N LEU A 112 -1.29 -6.44 -2.20
CA LEU A 112 -2.43 -6.62 -1.30
C LEU A 112 -3.07 -5.27 -0.92
N LEU A 113 -2.31 -4.18 -0.95
CA LEU A 113 -2.76 -2.83 -0.55
C LEU A 113 -3.13 -1.95 -1.77
N LEU A 114 -2.67 -2.33 -2.97
CA LEU A 114 -2.64 -1.45 -4.14
C LEU A 114 -4.02 -0.93 -4.56
N LEU A 115 -5.02 -1.82 -4.59
CA LEU A 115 -6.36 -1.48 -5.04
C LEU A 115 -7.19 -0.89 -3.90
N PRO A 116 -8.06 0.10 -4.16
CA PRO A 116 -8.99 0.58 -3.14
C PRO A 116 -10.04 -0.50 -2.79
N PRO A 117 -10.65 -0.42 -1.59
CA PRO A 117 -11.83 -1.22 -1.30
C PRO A 117 -12.97 -0.93 -2.27
N SER A 118 -13.91 -1.87 -2.37
CA SER A 118 -15.15 -1.69 -3.10
C SER A 118 -15.89 -0.43 -2.65
N ARG A 119 -16.41 0.34 -3.61
CA ARG A 119 -17.20 1.56 -3.34
C ARG A 119 -18.50 1.29 -2.57
N ARG A 120 -18.95 0.04 -2.55
CA ARG A 120 -20.14 -0.40 -1.81
C ARG A 120 -19.87 -0.68 -0.33
N LEU A 121 -18.60 -0.77 0.06
CA LEU A 121 -18.23 -0.94 1.46
C LEU A 121 -18.67 0.28 2.26
N GLU A 122 -19.13 0.09 3.50
CA GLU A 122 -19.52 1.21 4.35
C GLU A 122 -18.37 2.21 4.57
N PHE A 123 -18.70 3.50 4.60
CA PHE A 123 -17.69 4.56 4.70
C PHE A 123 -16.83 4.45 5.98
N LYS A 124 -17.42 4.02 7.10
CA LYS A 124 -16.67 3.74 8.34
C LYS A 124 -15.57 2.71 8.10
N LEU A 125 -15.91 1.60 7.44
CA LEU A 125 -14.94 0.54 7.13
C LEU A 125 -13.91 0.96 6.08
N GLN A 126 -14.30 1.79 5.10
CA GLN A 126 -13.33 2.38 4.16
C GLN A 126 -12.30 3.25 4.89
N ALA A 127 -12.74 4.08 5.85
CA ALA A 127 -11.89 4.93 6.65
C ALA A 127 -10.94 4.13 7.55
N LEU A 128 -11.46 3.06 8.17
CA LEU A 128 -10.64 2.15 8.97
C LEU A 128 -9.60 1.45 8.09
N LEU A 129 -10.00 0.89 6.95
CA LEU A 129 -9.09 0.22 6.04
C LEU A 129 -8.00 1.15 5.51
N ALA A 130 -8.33 2.41 5.18
CA ALA A 130 -7.35 3.40 4.78
C ALA A 130 -6.33 3.67 5.90
N SER A 131 -6.79 3.76 7.16
CA SER A 131 -5.93 3.96 8.34
C SER A 131 -5.01 2.75 8.58
N ILE A 132 -5.52 1.53 8.40
CA ILE A 132 -4.75 0.29 8.45
C ILE A 132 -3.68 0.28 7.36
N VAL A 133 -4.05 0.56 6.11
CA VAL A 133 -3.12 0.56 4.98
C VAL A 133 -2.01 1.59 5.15
N LEU A 134 -2.32 2.79 5.65
CA LEU A 134 -1.31 3.80 5.97
C LEU A 134 -0.35 3.31 7.05
N THR A 135 -0.88 2.66 8.09
CA THR A 135 -0.08 2.10 9.19
C THR A 135 0.85 1.00 8.68
N LEU A 136 0.32 0.03 7.91
CA LEU A 136 1.11 -1.05 7.31
C LEU A 136 2.17 -0.53 6.34
N SER A 137 1.86 0.52 5.58
CA SER A 137 2.81 1.11 4.63
C SER A 137 3.97 1.79 5.37
N ASP A 138 3.69 2.51 6.46
CA ASP A 138 4.72 3.14 7.30
C ASP A 138 5.55 2.10 8.07
N GLU A 139 4.92 1.03 8.58
CA GLU A 139 5.60 -0.12 9.19
C GLU A 139 6.61 -0.74 8.22
N ALA A 140 6.19 -1.00 6.97
CA ALA A 140 7.02 -1.63 5.94
C ALA A 140 7.94 -0.65 5.18
N LYS A 141 7.90 0.65 5.49
CA LYS A 141 8.64 1.72 4.78
C LYS A 141 8.40 1.72 3.26
N ILE A 142 7.16 1.47 2.85
CA ILE A 142 6.72 1.54 1.45
C ILE A 142 5.81 2.75 1.23
N ASP A 143 5.75 3.24 -0.01
CA ASP A 143 4.83 4.35 -0.31
C ASP A 143 3.38 3.87 -0.29
N ALA A 144 2.56 4.49 0.57
CA ALA A 144 1.15 4.14 0.67
C ALA A 144 0.41 4.47 -0.66
N PRO A 145 -0.54 3.63 -1.08
CA PRO A 145 -1.26 3.83 -2.33
C PRO A 145 -2.05 5.14 -2.32
N PRO A 146 -2.20 5.84 -3.47
CA PRO A 146 -2.85 7.15 -3.53
C PRO A 146 -4.29 7.18 -3.01
N TRP A 147 -5.00 6.05 -3.06
CA TRP A 147 -6.35 5.97 -2.55
C TRP A 147 -6.39 6.07 -1.02
N ALA A 148 -5.44 5.46 -0.30
CA ALA A 148 -5.40 5.45 1.17
C ALA A 148 -5.00 6.82 1.74
N LYS A 149 -4.21 7.60 0.99
CA LYS A 149 -3.81 8.98 1.33
C LYS A 149 -4.95 10.01 1.20
N LYS A 150 -6.13 9.62 0.69
CA LYS A 150 -7.30 10.51 0.61
C LYS A 150 -7.87 10.77 2.00
N ARG A 151 -8.70 11.80 2.12
CA ARG A 151 -9.36 12.15 3.37
C ARG A 151 -10.56 11.23 3.62
N TYR A 152 -10.52 10.44 4.69
CA TYR A 152 -11.61 9.56 5.14
C TYR A 152 -12.18 9.96 6.51
N PHE A 153 -12.13 11.25 6.82
CA PHE A 153 -12.56 11.79 8.11
C PHE A 153 -14.03 11.47 8.42
N LEU A 154 -14.29 10.79 9.54
CA LEU A 154 -15.63 10.52 10.04
C LEU A 154 -16.19 11.72 10.79
N ARG A 155 -17.46 12.06 10.54
CA ARG A 155 -18.14 13.19 11.21
C ARG A 155 -18.25 12.98 12.72
N GLU A 156 -18.52 11.74 13.13
CA GLU A 156 -18.64 11.34 14.52
C GLU A 156 -17.44 10.47 14.90
N PRO A 157 -16.89 10.64 16.12
CA PRO A 157 -15.78 9.83 16.59
C PRO A 157 -16.20 8.37 16.67
N TRP A 158 -15.41 7.48 16.07
CA TRP A 158 -15.69 6.05 16.09
C TRP A 158 -14.73 5.30 17.00
N PHE A 159 -15.26 4.71 18.08
CA PHE A 159 -14.51 3.88 19.02
C PHE A 159 -14.70 2.41 18.68
N VAL A 160 -13.65 1.76 18.17
CA VAL A 160 -13.74 0.40 17.60
C VAL A 160 -13.94 -0.67 18.67
N SER A 161 -13.51 -0.42 19.91
CA SER A 161 -13.67 -1.38 21.03
C SER A 161 -15.10 -1.45 21.57
N GLU A 162 -15.98 -0.51 21.19
CA GLU A 162 -17.39 -0.38 21.66
C GLU A 162 -17.58 -0.36 23.19
N THR A 163 -16.48 -0.30 23.95
CA THR A 163 -16.50 -0.35 25.42
C THR A 163 -16.29 1.05 25.98
N GLU A 164 -17.29 1.57 26.71
CA GLU A 164 -17.26 2.93 27.25
C GLU A 164 -16.04 3.21 28.13
N SER A 165 -15.64 2.26 28.98
CA SER A 165 -14.48 2.41 29.87
C SER A 165 -13.15 2.58 29.12
N LEU A 166 -13.07 2.13 27.86
CA LEU A 166 -11.86 2.17 27.05
C LEU A 166 -11.78 3.42 26.16
N LYS A 167 -12.80 4.29 26.13
CA LYS A 167 -12.78 5.49 25.28
C LYS A 167 -11.66 6.45 25.63
N ALA A 168 -11.48 6.75 26.91
CA ALA A 168 -10.43 7.66 27.37
C ALA A 168 -9.03 7.14 26.98
N THR A 169 -8.78 5.85 27.20
CA THR A 169 -7.54 5.18 26.80
C THR A 169 -7.35 5.19 25.29
N SER A 170 -8.41 4.88 24.52
CA SER A 170 -8.35 4.86 23.05
C SER A 170 -7.99 6.24 22.50
N ILE A 171 -8.48 7.33 23.08
CA ILE A 171 -8.11 8.70 22.65
C ILE A 171 -6.61 8.96 22.81
N LEU A 172 -6.02 8.52 23.92
CA LEU A 172 -4.60 8.73 24.23
C LEU A 172 -3.69 7.83 23.38
N GLU A 173 -4.09 6.59 23.17
CA GLU A 173 -3.23 5.56 22.54
C GLU A 173 -3.37 5.48 21.01
N SER A 174 -4.46 5.99 20.43
CA SER A 174 -4.74 5.78 19.01
C SER A 174 -3.59 6.24 18.11
N PRO A 175 -3.13 5.39 17.17
CA PRO A 175 -2.07 5.79 16.24
C PRO A 175 -2.51 6.94 15.34
N LEU A 176 -1.53 7.69 14.83
CA LEU A 176 -1.74 8.94 14.08
C LEU A 176 -2.73 8.78 12.90
N TYR A 177 -2.58 7.71 12.12
CA TYR A 177 -3.41 7.47 10.92
C TYR A 177 -4.88 7.16 11.25
N PHE A 178 -5.17 6.64 12.44
CA PHE A 178 -6.54 6.42 12.90
C PHE A 178 -7.15 7.73 13.41
N ARG A 179 -6.40 8.47 14.24
CA ARG A 179 -6.84 9.77 14.77
C ARG A 179 -7.14 10.79 13.67
N SER A 180 -6.35 10.80 12.59
CA SER A 180 -6.56 11.70 11.45
C SER A 180 -7.90 11.47 10.73
N ASN A 181 -8.49 10.28 10.87
CA ASN A 181 -9.80 9.92 10.33
C ASN A 181 -10.93 9.92 11.39
N ASN A 182 -10.67 10.43 12.60
CA ASN A 182 -11.61 10.42 13.73
C ASN A 182 -12.00 9.01 14.19
N ILE A 183 -11.03 8.07 14.11
CA ILE A 183 -11.16 6.68 14.55
C ILE A 183 -10.27 6.49 15.77
N PHE A 184 -10.83 5.88 16.82
CA PHE A 184 -10.16 5.62 18.07
C PHE A 184 -10.07 4.12 18.37
N VAL A 185 -8.84 3.66 18.54
CA VAL A 185 -8.44 2.28 18.80
C VAL A 185 -7.44 2.26 19.96
N LEU A 186 -7.23 1.09 20.56
CA LEU A 186 -6.16 0.89 21.55
C LEU A 186 -4.79 0.81 20.85
N GLY A 187 -3.71 1.05 21.61
CA GLY A 187 -2.35 1.04 21.05
C GLY A 187 -1.97 -0.30 20.41
N ASN A 188 -2.49 -1.40 20.95
CA ASN A 188 -2.27 -2.76 20.47
C ASN A 188 -3.30 -3.24 19.44
N PHE A 189 -4.08 -2.35 18.82
CA PHE A 189 -5.19 -2.73 17.95
C PHE A 189 -4.81 -3.63 16.77
N LEU A 190 -3.65 -3.36 16.15
CA LEU A 190 -3.11 -4.20 15.08
C LEU A 190 -2.14 -5.27 15.59
N GLU A 191 -1.84 -5.30 16.88
CA GLU A 191 -0.99 -6.34 17.46
C GLU A 191 -1.85 -7.60 17.68
N ARG A 192 -1.37 -8.73 17.17
CA ARG A 192 -1.94 -10.04 17.46
C ARG A 192 -1.04 -10.75 18.47
N ALA A 193 -1.66 -11.38 19.47
CA ALA A 193 -1.00 -12.23 20.45
C ALA A 193 -0.65 -13.60 19.87
#